data_AF-C3VP49-F1
#
_entry.id   AF-C3VP49-F1
#
_cell.length_a   1.000
_cell.length_b   1.000
_cell.length_c   1.000
_cell.angle_alpha   90.00
_cell.angle_beta   90.00
_cell.angle_gamma   90.00
#
_symmetry.space_group_name_H-M   'P 1'
#
loop_
_entity.id
_entity.type
_entity.pdbx_description
1 polymer ?
#
loop_
_entity_poly.entity_id
_entity_poly.type
_entity_poly.pdbx_seq_one_letter_code
_entity_poly.pdbx_strand_id
1 'polypeptide(L)'
;ALNSVLSKWDLPVFTLPFNMALSMYLSATGHYNPFFPSTLVTPVTSVPNVTWPDLSALQLLKSLPVGVGQIYGCDNPWAGGIFLGAILLSSPLMCLHAAIGSLLGIIAGLSLSAPFENIYAGLWGFNSSLACIAIGGMFMALTWQTHLLALACALFTAYLGASMSHVMAVVGLPSCTWPFCLATLLFLLLTTKNPNIYKMPISKVTYPEENRIFYLQSTKRTV
;
A
#
# COMPACT_ATOMS: atom_id res chain seq x y z
N ALA A 1 22.11 -3.33 -5.59
CA ALA A 1 21.68 -4.73 -5.59
C ALA A 1 20.29 -4.90 -6.20
N LEU A 2 19.21 -4.52 -5.50
CA LEU A 2 17.83 -4.74 -5.99
C LEU A 2 17.55 -4.16 -7.37
N ASN A 3 17.97 -2.91 -7.64
CA ASN A 3 17.76 -2.30 -8.95
C ASN A 3 18.44 -3.08 -10.08
N SER A 4 19.66 -3.60 -9.85
CA SER A 4 20.41 -4.39 -10.84
C SER A 4 19.68 -5.67 -11.25
N VAL A 5 18.82 -6.20 -10.38
CA VAL A 5 17.98 -7.38 -10.63
C VAL A 5 16.65 -6.97 -11.25
N LEU A 6 15.88 -6.12 -10.57
CA LEU A 6 14.50 -5.78 -10.96
C LEU A 6 14.42 -4.96 -12.25
N SER A 7 15.43 -4.15 -12.57
CA SER A 7 15.46 -3.41 -13.83
C SER A 7 15.53 -4.32 -15.06
N LYS A 8 15.95 -5.59 -14.91
CA LYS A 8 15.95 -6.58 -16.01
C LYS A 8 14.54 -6.95 -16.47
N TRP A 9 13.55 -6.77 -15.61
CA TRP A 9 12.12 -6.92 -15.91
C TRP A 9 11.39 -5.57 -15.97
N ASP A 10 12.15 -4.47 -16.03
CA ASP A 10 11.61 -3.10 -16.00
C ASP A 10 10.68 -2.87 -14.79
N LEU A 11 11.13 -3.30 -13.59
CA LEU A 11 10.38 -3.15 -12.34
C LEU A 11 11.11 -2.18 -11.39
N PRO A 12 10.37 -1.37 -10.61
CA PRO A 12 10.94 -0.51 -9.60
C PRO A 12 11.32 -1.30 -8.35
N VAL A 13 12.19 -0.75 -7.51
CA VAL A 13 12.57 -1.36 -6.21
C VAL A 13 11.58 -1.09 -5.09
N PHE A 14 10.65 -0.14 -5.28
CA PHE A 14 9.72 0.35 -4.26
C PHE A 14 10.43 0.61 -2.90
N THR A 15 9.80 0.22 -1.80
CA THR A 15 10.35 0.34 -0.44
C THR A 15 11.02 -0.96 0.02
N LEU A 16 11.36 -1.88 -0.89
CA LEU A 16 12.11 -3.11 -0.53
C LEU A 16 13.41 -2.82 0.23
N PRO A 17 14.24 -1.81 -0.13
CA PRO A 17 15.43 -1.49 0.65
C PRO A 17 15.11 -1.15 2.12
N PHE A 18 14.08 -0.34 2.35
CA PHE A 18 13.61 0.03 3.70
C PHE A 18 13.14 -1.21 4.47
N ASN A 19 12.27 -2.02 3.86
CA ASN A 19 11.71 -3.20 4.52
C ASN A 19 12.80 -4.22 4.87
N MET A 20 13.77 -4.46 3.97
CA MET A 20 14.92 -5.31 4.24
C MET A 20 15.78 -4.78 5.38
N ALA A 21 16.13 -3.49 5.36
CA ALA A 21 16.95 -2.86 6.39
C ALA A 21 16.26 -2.90 7.75
N LEU A 22 14.97 -2.54 7.82
CA LEU A 22 14.24 -2.49 9.07
C LEU A 22 13.99 -3.89 9.66
N SER A 23 13.60 -4.87 8.84
CA SER A 23 13.44 -6.26 9.30
C SER A 23 14.77 -6.83 9.80
N MET A 24 15.89 -6.54 9.12
CA MET A 24 17.22 -6.95 9.58
C MET A 24 17.61 -6.27 10.89
N TYR A 25 17.37 -4.96 11.02
CA TYR A 25 17.66 -4.22 12.24
C TYR A 25 16.85 -4.72 13.44
N LEU A 26 15.52 -4.84 13.28
CA LEU A 26 14.63 -5.26 14.36
C LEU A 26 14.85 -6.71 14.79
N SER A 27 15.28 -7.59 13.87
CA SER A 27 15.65 -8.97 14.22
C SER A 27 17.02 -9.06 14.90
N ALA A 28 17.96 -8.18 14.52
CA ALA A 28 19.29 -8.13 15.14
C ALA A 28 19.24 -7.56 16.57
N THR A 29 18.39 -6.57 16.83
CA THR A 29 18.19 -6.04 18.19
C THR A 29 17.18 -6.89 18.95
N GLY A 30 15.94 -6.94 18.48
CA GLY A 30 14.82 -7.57 19.18
C GLY A 30 14.45 -6.85 20.48
N HIS A 31 13.43 -7.38 21.14
CA HIS A 31 12.89 -6.78 22.37
C HIS A 31 13.88 -6.82 23.55
N TYR A 32 14.72 -7.85 23.61
CA TYR A 32 15.60 -8.12 24.74
C TYR A 32 17.02 -7.54 24.58
N ASN A 33 17.26 -6.69 23.59
CA ASN A 33 18.55 -6.02 23.45
C ASN A 33 18.80 -5.05 24.62
N PRO A 34 19.97 -5.07 25.28
CA PRO A 34 20.25 -4.16 26.39
C PRO A 34 20.48 -2.69 25.95
N PHE A 35 20.84 -2.44 24.69
CA PHE A 35 21.15 -1.10 24.19
C PHE A 35 20.02 -0.48 23.36
N PHE A 36 19.41 -1.29 22.48
CA PHE A 36 18.42 -0.82 21.51
C PHE A 36 17.18 -1.74 21.47
N PRO A 37 16.43 -1.88 22.58
CA PRO A 37 15.27 -2.78 22.64
C PRO A 37 14.16 -2.30 21.70
N SER A 38 13.60 -3.23 20.92
CA SER A 38 12.39 -2.97 20.11
C SER A 38 11.10 -3.16 20.92
N THR A 39 9.99 -2.63 20.41
CA THR A 39 8.66 -2.98 20.93
C THR A 39 8.42 -4.48 20.77
N LEU A 40 7.77 -5.08 21.76
CA LEU A 40 7.40 -6.49 21.70
C LEU A 40 6.20 -6.66 20.76
N VAL A 41 6.37 -7.45 19.71
CA VAL A 41 5.29 -7.85 18.80
C VAL A 41 4.97 -9.31 19.07
N THR A 42 3.70 -9.60 19.36
CA THR A 42 3.23 -10.96 19.67
C THR A 42 2.15 -11.40 18.70
N PRO A 43 2.09 -12.70 18.36
CA PRO A 43 1.01 -13.23 17.55
C PRO A 43 -0.33 -13.18 18.30
N VAL A 44 -1.43 -13.09 17.54
CA VAL A 44 -2.78 -13.20 18.09
C VAL A 44 -3.04 -14.66 18.47
N THR A 45 -3.39 -14.92 19.74
CA THR A 45 -3.62 -16.28 20.27
C THR A 45 -5.07 -16.55 20.68
N SER A 46 -5.94 -15.55 20.62
CA SER A 46 -7.35 -15.67 20.98
C SER A 46 -8.21 -14.87 20.01
N VAL A 47 -9.46 -15.30 19.82
CA VAL A 47 -10.43 -14.58 18.98
C VAL A 47 -10.75 -13.23 19.63
N PRO A 48 -10.65 -12.10 18.91
CA PRO A 48 -11.02 -10.80 19.44
C PRO A 48 -12.54 -10.69 19.62
N ASN A 49 -12.98 -10.02 20.68
CA ASN A 49 -14.39 -9.75 20.92
C ASN A 49 -14.82 -8.48 20.16
N VAL A 50 -15.55 -8.64 19.05
CA VAL A 50 -15.99 -7.53 18.19
C VAL A 50 -17.47 -7.24 18.43
N THR A 51 -17.77 -6.09 19.05
CA THR A 51 -19.14 -5.59 19.27
C THR A 51 -19.56 -4.66 18.14
N TRP A 52 -20.15 -5.22 17.08
CA TRP A 52 -20.59 -4.47 15.89
C TRP A 52 -21.43 -3.20 16.15
N PRO A 53 -22.31 -3.13 17.16
CA PRO A 53 -23.02 -1.90 17.49
C PRO A 53 -22.12 -0.72 17.89
N ASP A 54 -20.88 -0.98 18.34
CA ASP A 54 -19.92 0.05 18.73
C ASP A 54 -19.14 0.64 17.53
N LEU A 55 -19.40 0.15 16.32
CA LEU A 55 -18.78 0.66 15.11
C LEU A 55 -19.14 2.15 14.90
N SER A 56 -18.13 3.00 14.81
CA SER A 56 -18.31 4.44 14.70
C SER A 56 -18.00 4.93 13.29
N ALA A 57 -19.03 5.42 12.58
CA ALA A 57 -18.87 6.01 11.25
C ALA A 57 -17.88 7.19 11.23
N LEU A 58 -17.86 8.00 12.30
CA LEU A 58 -16.91 9.11 12.42
C LEU A 58 -15.46 8.61 12.54
N GLN A 59 -15.23 7.53 13.30
CA GLN A 59 -13.90 6.93 13.40
C GLN A 59 -13.48 6.28 12.08
N LEU A 60 -14.39 5.62 11.37
CA LEU A 60 -14.12 5.11 10.01
C LEU A 60 -13.73 6.25 9.05
N LEU A 61 -14.43 7.39 9.10
CA LEU A 61 -14.09 8.54 8.28
C LEU A 61 -12.70 9.10 8.63
N LYS A 62 -12.34 9.16 9.92
CA LYS A 62 -10.99 9.55 10.38
C LYS A 62 -9.92 8.52 9.99
N SER A 63 -10.28 7.24 9.90
CA SER A 63 -9.36 6.16 9.53
C SER A 63 -8.81 6.34 8.12
N LEU A 64 -9.53 7.04 7.23
CA LEU A 64 -9.11 7.27 5.86
C LEU A 64 -7.81 8.10 5.78
N PRO A 65 -7.73 9.35 6.29
CA PRO A 65 -6.47 10.08 6.32
C PRO A 65 -5.44 9.42 7.23
N VAL A 66 -5.83 8.78 8.34
CA VAL A 66 -4.89 8.05 9.21
C VAL A 66 -4.20 6.91 8.47
N GLY A 67 -4.92 6.16 7.62
CA GLY A 67 -4.33 5.14 6.77
C GLY A 67 -3.29 5.70 5.78
N VAL A 68 -3.47 6.94 5.30
CA VAL A 68 -2.44 7.61 4.49
C VAL A 68 -1.27 8.10 5.38
N GLY A 69 -1.56 8.56 6.60
CA GLY A 69 -0.57 8.90 7.63
C GLY A 69 0.38 7.74 7.94
N GLN A 70 -0.16 6.54 8.07
CA GLN A 70 0.57 5.32 8.39
C GLN A 70 1.55 4.87 7.29
N ILE A 71 1.52 5.46 6.09
CA ILE A 71 2.60 5.30 5.10
C ILE A 71 3.95 5.71 5.71
N TYR A 72 3.93 6.70 6.59
CA TYR A 72 5.09 7.20 7.34
C TYR A 72 5.01 6.86 8.84
N GLY A 73 4.17 5.91 9.24
CA GLY A 73 4.00 5.53 10.65
C GLY A 73 3.33 6.61 11.53
N CYS A 74 2.50 7.48 10.94
CA CYS A 74 1.79 8.54 11.66
C CYS A 74 0.31 8.18 11.85
N ASP A 75 -0.14 8.11 13.10
CA ASP A 75 -1.54 7.82 13.48
C ASP A 75 -2.41 9.08 13.63
N ASN A 76 -1.81 10.28 13.56
CA ASN A 76 -2.51 11.54 13.66
C ASN A 76 -3.30 11.85 12.37
N PRO A 77 -4.64 12.03 12.41
CA PRO A 77 -5.45 12.30 11.23
C PRO A 77 -5.06 13.59 10.50
N TRP A 78 -4.55 14.60 11.22
CA TRP A 78 -4.08 15.84 10.62
C TRP A 78 -2.80 15.63 9.80
N ALA A 79 -1.87 14.79 10.27
CA ALA A 79 -0.68 14.43 9.52
C ALA A 79 -1.06 13.72 8.22
N GLY A 80 -1.99 12.77 8.29
CA GLY A 80 -2.56 12.11 7.10
C GLY A 80 -3.22 13.08 6.12
N GLY A 81 -3.97 14.05 6.62
CA GLY A 81 -4.55 15.12 5.81
C GLY A 81 -3.50 16.01 5.13
N ILE A 82 -2.41 16.35 5.82
CA ILE A 82 -1.28 17.10 5.26
C ILE A 82 -0.61 16.28 4.15
N PHE A 83 -0.39 14.97 4.34
CA PHE A 83 0.18 14.11 3.30
C PHE A 83 -0.73 14.00 2.08
N LEU A 84 -2.05 13.87 2.27
CA LEU A 84 -3.00 13.95 1.16
C LEU A 84 -2.91 15.29 0.43
N GLY A 85 -2.82 16.41 1.15
CA GLY A 85 -2.61 17.73 0.56
C GLY A 85 -1.31 17.85 -0.23
N ALA A 86 -0.21 17.28 0.28
CA ALA A 86 1.07 17.24 -0.41
C ALA A 86 1.02 16.40 -1.70
N ILE A 87 0.34 15.25 -1.68
CA ILE A 87 0.12 14.42 -2.87
C ILE A 87 -0.77 15.17 -3.87
N LEU A 88 -1.85 15.80 -3.40
CA LEU A 88 -2.78 16.58 -4.23
C LEU A 88 -2.08 17.73 -4.97
N LEU A 89 -1.15 18.41 -4.29
CA LEU A 89 -0.35 19.48 -4.89
C LEU A 89 0.49 18.98 -6.08
N SER A 90 0.96 17.74 -6.03
CA SER A 90 1.73 17.13 -7.12
C SER A 90 0.82 16.51 -8.21
N SER A 91 -0.20 15.75 -7.82
CA SER A 91 -1.09 15.04 -8.74
C SER A 91 -2.43 14.74 -8.03
N PRO A 92 -3.53 15.37 -8.50
CA PRO A 92 -4.88 15.02 -8.06
C PRO A 92 -5.23 13.54 -8.25
N LEU A 93 -4.76 12.90 -9.32
CA LEU A 93 -5.01 11.48 -9.58
C LEU A 93 -4.30 10.58 -8.56
N MET A 94 -3.07 10.92 -8.14
CA MET A 94 -2.39 10.18 -7.07
C MET A 94 -3.13 10.36 -5.73
N CYS A 95 -3.57 11.58 -5.41
CA CYS A 95 -4.30 11.85 -4.17
C CYS A 95 -5.62 11.07 -4.11
N LEU A 96 -6.35 11.03 -5.24
CA LEU A 96 -7.58 10.25 -5.35
C LEU A 96 -7.33 8.76 -5.07
N HIS A 97 -6.33 8.16 -5.71
CA HIS A 97 -6.01 6.74 -5.50
C HIS A 97 -5.46 6.47 -4.09
N ALA A 98 -4.75 7.41 -3.47
CA ALA A 98 -4.31 7.30 -2.08
C ALA A 98 -5.51 7.17 -1.13
N ALA A 99 -6.52 8.04 -1.29
CA ALA A 99 -7.74 8.03 -0.51
C ALA A 99 -8.58 6.76 -0.77
N ILE A 100 -8.76 6.38 -2.03
CA ILE A 100 -9.49 5.15 -2.41
C ILE A 100 -8.80 3.91 -1.85
N GLY A 101 -7.47 3.80 -1.96
CA GLY A 101 -6.72 2.66 -1.45
C GLY A 101 -6.81 2.54 0.07
N SER A 102 -6.76 3.66 0.80
CA SER A 102 -6.98 3.69 2.24
C SER A 102 -8.40 3.21 2.61
N LEU A 103 -9.41 3.69 1.88
CA LEU A 103 -10.80 3.24 2.05
C LEU A 103 -10.99 1.74 1.77
N LEU A 104 -10.38 1.21 0.72
CA LEU A 104 -10.42 -0.22 0.42
C LEU A 104 -9.74 -1.06 1.50
N GLY A 105 -8.69 -0.54 2.13
CA GLY A 105 -8.09 -1.13 3.31
C GLY A 105 -9.07 -1.25 4.48
N ILE A 106 -9.82 -0.17 4.77
CA ILE A 106 -10.89 -0.18 5.79
C ILE A 106 -11.94 -1.25 5.47
N ILE A 107 -12.40 -1.32 4.22
CA ILE A 107 -13.40 -2.30 3.77
C ILE A 107 -12.85 -3.73 3.96
N ALA A 108 -11.60 -3.99 3.58
CA ALA A 108 -10.97 -5.28 3.77
C ALA A 108 -10.88 -5.67 5.27
N GLY A 109 -10.51 -4.72 6.14
CA GLY A 109 -10.46 -4.94 7.59
C GLY A 109 -11.82 -5.30 8.18
N LEU A 110 -12.88 -4.59 7.79
CA LEU A 110 -14.24 -4.91 8.20
C LEU A 110 -14.69 -6.27 7.66
N SER A 111 -14.34 -6.61 6.42
CA SER A 111 -14.72 -7.91 5.81
C SER A 111 -14.11 -9.12 6.53
N LEU A 112 -12.95 -8.94 7.17
CA LEU A 112 -12.30 -9.96 8.00
C LEU A 112 -12.61 -9.83 9.49
N SER A 113 -13.58 -9.01 9.87
CA SER A 113 -13.94 -8.76 11.28
C SER A 113 -12.73 -8.35 12.13
N ALA A 114 -11.82 -7.54 11.55
CA ALA A 114 -10.65 -7.06 12.27
C ALA A 114 -11.05 -6.18 13.46
N PRO A 115 -10.29 -6.19 14.57
CA PRO A 115 -10.55 -5.30 15.69
C PRO A 115 -10.58 -3.84 15.24
N PHE A 116 -11.62 -3.10 15.66
CA PHE A 116 -11.89 -1.76 15.17
C PHE A 116 -10.75 -0.78 15.48
N GLU A 117 -10.04 -0.95 16.59
CA GLU A 117 -8.87 -0.17 16.95
C GLU A 117 -7.76 -0.23 15.91
N ASN A 118 -7.54 -1.38 15.27
CA ASN A 118 -6.53 -1.54 14.22
C ASN A 118 -6.95 -0.83 12.93
N ILE A 119 -8.26 -0.82 12.64
CA ILE A 119 -8.82 -0.08 11.51
C ILE A 119 -8.72 1.42 11.78
N TYR A 120 -9.10 1.87 12.97
CA TYR A 120 -9.07 3.28 13.39
C TYR A 120 -7.66 3.86 13.46
N ALA A 121 -6.68 3.03 13.85
CA ALA A 121 -5.26 3.38 13.79
C ALA A 121 -4.68 3.37 12.36
N GLY A 122 -5.49 3.08 11.33
CA GLY A 122 -5.10 3.12 9.93
C GLY A 122 -4.22 1.95 9.46
N LEU A 123 -4.05 0.90 10.28
CA LEU A 123 -3.14 -0.22 10.01
C LEU A 123 -3.56 -1.06 8.80
N TRP A 124 -4.84 -0.99 8.41
CA TRP A 124 -5.36 -1.64 7.21
C TRP A 124 -5.23 -0.78 5.95
N GLY A 125 -5.00 0.52 6.07
CA GLY A 125 -5.12 1.47 4.96
C GLY A 125 -3.82 1.74 4.20
N PHE A 126 -2.67 1.76 4.89
CA PHE A 126 -1.43 2.32 4.31
C PHE A 126 -0.84 1.50 3.15
N ASN A 127 -0.78 0.17 3.30
CA ASN A 127 -0.28 -0.71 2.24
C ASN A 127 -1.18 -0.64 0.99
N SER A 128 -2.50 -0.66 1.18
CA SER A 128 -3.48 -0.55 0.10
C SER A 128 -3.48 0.81 -0.57
N SER A 129 -3.27 1.89 0.20
CA SER A 129 -3.09 3.24 -0.33
C SER A 129 -1.89 3.30 -1.29
N LEU A 130 -0.72 2.81 -0.88
CA LEU A 130 0.48 2.76 -1.72
C LEU A 130 0.27 1.93 -3.00
N ALA A 131 -0.33 0.75 -2.88
CA ALA A 131 -0.61 -0.12 -4.03
C ALA A 131 -1.58 0.55 -5.02
N CYS A 132 -2.62 1.20 -4.51
CA CYS A 132 -3.59 1.91 -5.33
C CYS A 132 -2.96 3.07 -6.10
N ILE A 133 -2.08 3.86 -5.46
CA ILE A 133 -1.31 4.93 -6.13
C ILE A 133 -0.41 4.34 -7.22
N ALA A 134 0.29 3.24 -6.91
CA ALA A 134 1.26 2.65 -7.83
C ALA A 134 0.60 2.09 -9.11
N ILE A 135 -0.52 1.37 -8.99
CA ILE A 135 -1.24 0.80 -10.14
C ILE A 135 -2.19 1.83 -10.79
N GLY A 136 -2.70 2.79 -10.03
CA GLY A 136 -3.70 3.78 -10.44
C GLY A 136 -3.16 4.94 -11.27
N GLY A 137 -2.29 4.67 -12.25
CA GLY A 137 -1.75 5.68 -13.17
C GLY A 137 -0.24 5.89 -13.08
N MET A 138 0.42 5.45 -12.00
CA MET A 138 1.85 5.70 -11.80
C MET A 138 2.71 4.72 -12.63
N PHE A 139 2.58 3.41 -12.38
CA PHE A 139 3.33 2.36 -13.09
C PHE A 139 2.51 1.63 -14.15
N MET A 140 1.20 1.87 -14.18
CA MET A 140 0.31 1.48 -15.27
C MET A 140 -0.35 2.74 -15.82
N ALA A 141 -0.51 2.87 -17.13
CA ALA A 141 -1.22 4.02 -17.69
C ALA A 141 -2.68 4.00 -17.24
N LEU A 142 -3.18 5.13 -16.72
CA LEU A 142 -4.53 5.19 -16.18
C LEU A 142 -5.56 5.05 -17.31
N THR A 143 -6.37 4.01 -17.25
CA THR A 143 -7.57 3.72 -18.04
C THR A 143 -8.64 3.22 -17.07
N TRP A 144 -9.89 3.03 -17.51
CA TRP A 144 -10.90 2.47 -16.60
C TRP A 144 -10.56 1.02 -16.21
N GLN A 145 -9.91 0.27 -17.10
CA GLN A 145 -9.46 -1.10 -16.83
C GLN A 145 -8.35 -1.12 -15.78
N THR A 146 -7.33 -0.26 -15.90
CA THR A 146 -6.25 -0.20 -14.91
C THR A 146 -6.69 0.45 -13.60
N HIS A 147 -7.69 1.32 -13.62
CA HIS A 147 -8.36 1.78 -12.40
C HIS A 147 -8.99 0.61 -11.64
N LEU A 148 -9.81 -0.23 -12.30
CA LEU A 148 -10.36 -1.44 -11.66
C LEU A 148 -9.26 -2.39 -11.18
N LEU A 149 -8.18 -2.54 -11.95
CA LEU A 149 -7.01 -3.32 -11.53
C LEU A 149 -6.34 -2.74 -10.29
N ALA A 150 -6.28 -1.40 -10.16
CA ALA A 150 -5.76 -0.73 -8.97
C ALA A 150 -6.62 -1.00 -7.73
N LEU A 151 -7.96 -0.99 -7.87
CA LEU A 151 -8.87 -1.36 -6.79
C LEU A 151 -8.66 -2.82 -6.35
N ALA A 152 -8.55 -3.74 -7.31
CA ALA A 152 -8.26 -5.14 -7.04
C ALA A 152 -6.90 -5.32 -6.35
N CYS A 153 -5.87 -4.62 -6.81
CA CYS A 153 -4.55 -4.63 -6.20
C CYS A 153 -4.58 -4.09 -4.77
N ALA A 154 -5.28 -2.98 -4.52
CA ALA A 154 -5.41 -2.39 -3.19
C ALA A 154 -6.10 -3.33 -2.20
N LEU A 155 -7.21 -3.98 -2.60
CA LEU A 155 -7.89 -4.99 -1.77
C LEU A 155 -7.00 -6.21 -1.51
N PHE A 156 -6.38 -6.76 -2.56
CA PHE A 156 -5.42 -7.87 -2.42
C PHE A 156 -4.28 -7.52 -1.46
N THR A 157 -3.77 -6.29 -1.56
CA THR A 157 -2.69 -5.79 -0.71
C THR A 157 -3.11 -5.67 0.76
N ALA A 158 -4.37 -5.28 1.06
CA ALA A 158 -4.87 -5.26 2.44
C ALA A 158 -4.88 -6.66 3.05
N TYR A 159 -5.41 -7.65 2.31
CA TYR A 159 -5.46 -9.04 2.78
C TYR A 159 -4.05 -9.63 2.94
N LEU A 160 -3.14 -9.35 2.01
CA LEU A 160 -1.75 -9.72 2.15
C LEU A 160 -1.11 -9.03 3.37
N GLY A 161 -1.50 -7.79 3.66
CA GLY A 161 -1.10 -7.05 4.84
C GLY A 161 -1.44 -7.76 6.15
N ALA A 162 -2.68 -8.24 6.26
CA ALA A 162 -3.11 -9.05 7.41
C ALA A 162 -2.29 -10.36 7.50
N SER A 163 -2.18 -11.09 6.39
CA SER A 163 -1.43 -12.35 6.31
C SER A 163 0.02 -12.19 6.77
N MET A 164 0.75 -11.22 6.20
CA MET A 164 2.14 -10.97 6.56
C MET A 164 2.30 -10.49 7.99
N SER A 165 1.38 -9.66 8.50
CA SER A 165 1.43 -9.20 9.89
C SER A 165 1.31 -10.37 10.86
N HIS A 166 0.42 -11.34 10.60
CA HIS A 166 0.31 -12.53 11.42
C HIS A 166 1.56 -13.43 11.35
N VAL A 167 2.08 -13.69 10.14
CA VAL A 167 3.29 -14.52 9.97
C VAL A 167 4.51 -13.87 10.64
N MET A 168 4.70 -12.57 10.46
CA MET A 168 5.86 -11.86 11.00
C MET A 168 5.78 -11.63 12.51
N ALA A 169 4.57 -11.55 13.07
CA ALA A 169 4.38 -11.46 14.52
C ALA A 169 4.90 -12.71 15.26
N VAL A 170 4.90 -13.90 14.63
CA VAL A 170 5.46 -15.14 15.21
C VAL A 170 6.97 -14.99 15.49
N VAL A 171 7.67 -14.20 14.68
CA VAL A 171 9.10 -13.91 14.84
C VAL A 171 9.36 -12.53 15.43
N GLY A 172 8.34 -11.88 16.01
CA GLY A 172 8.47 -10.60 16.69
C GLY A 172 8.69 -9.39 15.77
N LEU A 173 8.31 -9.48 14.50
CA LEU A 173 8.52 -8.41 13.51
C LEU A 173 7.20 -7.79 13.01
N PRO A 174 7.17 -6.47 12.74
CA PRO A 174 6.09 -5.84 12.00
C PRO A 174 6.21 -6.10 10.49
N SER A 175 5.07 -6.13 9.80
CA SER A 175 5.03 -6.33 8.34
C SER A 175 5.45 -5.10 7.52
N CYS A 176 5.30 -3.91 8.09
CA CYS A 176 5.59 -2.63 7.42
C CYS A 176 4.99 -2.59 6.01
N THR A 177 5.78 -2.24 4.99
CA THR A 177 5.31 -2.14 3.60
C THR A 177 5.78 -3.29 2.71
N TRP A 178 6.17 -4.43 3.31
CA TRP A 178 6.36 -5.68 2.57
C TRP A 178 5.11 -6.06 1.75
N PRO A 179 3.88 -5.99 2.29
CA PRO A 179 2.68 -6.36 1.54
C PRO A 179 2.50 -5.51 0.29
N PHE A 180 2.66 -4.18 0.40
CA PHE A 180 2.65 -3.27 -0.73
C PHE A 180 3.67 -3.67 -1.80
N CYS A 181 4.93 -3.89 -1.42
CA CYS A 181 5.99 -4.20 -2.38
C CYS A 181 5.68 -5.50 -3.14
N LEU A 182 5.35 -6.57 -2.42
CA LEU A 182 5.13 -7.89 -3.01
C LEU A 182 3.87 -7.92 -3.87
N ALA A 183 2.76 -7.36 -3.39
CA ALA A 183 1.52 -7.28 -4.15
C ALA A 183 1.68 -6.43 -5.42
N THR A 184 2.27 -5.24 -5.31
CA THR A 184 2.40 -4.35 -6.46
C THR A 184 3.35 -4.93 -7.51
N LEU A 185 4.47 -5.54 -7.11
CA LEU A 185 5.37 -6.23 -8.04
C LEU A 185 4.68 -7.40 -8.75
N LEU A 186 3.87 -8.18 -8.03
CA LEU A 186 3.08 -9.26 -8.61
C LEU A 186 2.11 -8.73 -9.68
N PHE A 187 1.40 -7.64 -9.39
CA PHE A 187 0.46 -7.04 -10.34
C PHE A 187 1.18 -6.39 -11.54
N LEU A 188 2.38 -5.83 -11.36
CA LEU A 188 3.20 -5.31 -12.47
C LEU A 188 3.84 -6.41 -13.33
N LEU A 189 3.92 -7.64 -12.84
CA LEU A 189 4.35 -8.81 -13.60
C LEU A 189 3.21 -9.46 -14.40
N LEU A 190 1.95 -9.08 -14.14
CA LEU A 190 0.81 -9.59 -14.88
C LEU A 190 0.90 -9.19 -16.35
N THR A 191 0.89 -10.19 -17.24
CA THR A 191 0.77 -9.98 -18.69
C THR A 191 -0.66 -10.21 -19.14
N THR A 192 -1.15 -9.42 -20.09
CA THR A 192 -2.49 -9.56 -20.65
C THR A 192 -2.52 -9.19 -22.13
N LYS A 193 -3.48 -9.77 -22.87
CA LYS A 193 -3.74 -9.41 -24.28
C LYS A 193 -4.60 -8.16 -24.42
N ASN A 194 -5.14 -7.61 -23.33
CA ASN A 194 -5.94 -6.40 -23.36
C ASN A 194 -5.03 -5.17 -23.54
N PRO A 195 -5.09 -4.45 -24.68
CA PRO A 195 -4.18 -3.34 -24.94
C PRO A 195 -4.38 -2.14 -24.00
N ASN A 196 -5.54 -2.07 -23.31
CA ASN A 196 -5.86 -0.98 -22.39
C ASN A 196 -5.26 -1.17 -20.98
N ILE A 197 -4.67 -2.33 -20.71
CA ILE A 197 -3.91 -2.61 -19.48
C ILE A 197 -2.44 -2.52 -19.87
N TYR A 198 -1.89 -1.31 -19.75
CA TYR A 198 -0.56 -0.97 -20.25
C TYR A 198 0.38 -0.62 -19.10
N LYS A 199 1.47 -1.38 -18.98
CA LYS A 199 2.57 -1.10 -18.05
C LYS A 199 3.46 0.01 -18.61
N MET A 200 3.72 1.03 -17.80
CA MET A 200 4.60 2.13 -18.16
C MET A 200 6.07 1.67 -18.17
N PRO A 201 6.86 2.01 -19.21
CA PRO A 201 8.30 1.83 -19.17
C PRO A 201 8.90 2.66 -18.04
N ILE A 202 9.76 2.10 -17.18
CA ILE A 202 10.27 2.82 -15.99
C ILE A 202 10.97 4.13 -16.36
N SER A 203 11.67 4.17 -17.49
CA SER A 203 12.33 5.38 -18.02
C SER A 203 11.38 6.54 -18.40
N LYS A 204 10.07 6.28 -18.45
CA LYS A 204 9.02 7.23 -18.88
C LYS A 204 8.03 7.55 -17.75
N VAL A 205 8.14 6.91 -16.59
CA VAL A 205 7.26 7.16 -15.46
C VAL A 205 7.56 8.54 -14.87
N THR A 206 6.54 9.40 -14.83
CA THR A 206 6.57 10.67 -14.09
C THR A 206 5.43 10.72 -13.06
N TYR A 207 4.22 11.09 -13.49
CA TYR A 207 3.00 11.14 -12.69
C TYR A 207 1.77 10.82 -13.56
N PRO A 208 0.62 10.38 -12.98
CA PRO A 208 -0.48 9.78 -13.73
C PRO A 208 -1.01 10.59 -14.92
N GLU A 209 -1.12 11.90 -14.78
CA GLU A 209 -1.63 12.81 -15.81
C GLU A 209 -0.71 12.79 -17.05
N GLU A 210 0.61 12.91 -16.87
CA GLU A 210 1.59 12.88 -17.97
C GLU A 210 1.79 11.46 -18.52
N ASN A 211 1.80 10.44 -17.65
CA ASN A 211 1.85 9.04 -18.05
C ASN A 211 0.70 8.67 -18.97
N ARG A 212 -0.51 9.18 -18.69
CA ARG A 212 -1.69 8.97 -19.54
C ARG A 212 -1.53 9.65 -20.91
N ILE A 213 -0.93 10.83 -20.97
CA ILE A 213 -0.65 11.52 -22.25
C ILE A 213 0.33 10.68 -23.08
N PHE A 214 1.42 10.20 -22.47
CA PHE A 214 2.40 9.32 -23.13
C PHE A 214 1.73 8.07 -23.70
N TYR A 215 0.90 7.39 -22.90
CA TYR A 215 0.15 6.22 -23.35
C TYR A 215 -0.72 6.53 -24.57
N LEU A 216 -1.56 7.57 -24.51
CA LEU A 216 -2.45 7.93 -25.62
C LEU A 216 -1.70 8.29 -26.90
N GLN A 217 -0.53 8.95 -26.79
CA GLN A 217 0.32 9.24 -27.93
C GLN A 217 0.94 7.98 -28.53
N SER A 218 1.35 7.03 -27.68
CA SER A 218 1.92 5.75 -28.13
C SER A 218 0.88 4.88 -28.83
N THR A 219 -0.35 4.79 -28.30
CA THR A 219 -1.45 4.00 -28.90
C THR A 219 -1.87 4.54 -30.26
N LYS A 220 -1.88 5.87 -30.45
CA LYS A 220 -2.20 6.50 -31.74
C LYS A 220 -1.17 6.22 -32.84
N ARG A 221 0.06 5.82 -32.49
CA ARG A 221 1.11 5.47 -33.46
C ARG A 221 1.06 4.02 -33.90
N THR A 222 0.35 3.16 -33.16
CA THR A 222 0.24 1.72 -33.41
C THR A 222 -1.00 1.35 -34.24
N VAL A 223 -1.91 2.31 -34.46
CA VAL A 223 -3.09 2.21 -35.35
C VAL A 223 -2.77 2.90 -36.66
#